data_AF-A0A023BWY1-F1
#
_entry.id   AF-A0A023BWY1-F1
#
_cell.length_a   1.000
_cell.length_b   1.000
_cell.length_c   1.000
_cell.angle_alpha   90.00
_cell.angle_beta   90.00
_cell.angle_gamma   90.00
#
_symmetry.space_group_name_H-M   'P 1'
#
loop_
_entity.id
_entity.type
_entity.pdbx_description
1 polymer ?
#
loop_
_entity_poly.entity_id
_entity_poly.type
_entity_poly.pdbx_seq_one_letter_code
_entity_poly.pdbx_strand_id
1 'polypeptide(L)'
;MSKYLLNCFLLVLPLFIWNIALYKYLPKGYTSKDIWDDIPFWLNITENILRVIVFLFPLLMVLSFQSKTQKIGLVVYLAALLIYFLSWILQIYFSDSLWSRSLIGFMAPAYTTIFIFIGIAMIGTQSIILIPRVSLIYILASILFVSIHTYHSYLAYINLRQHI
;
A
#
# COMPACT_ATOMS: atom_id res chain seq x y z
N MET A 1 7.82 -23.97 -17.33
CA MET A 1 7.69 -22.52 -17.04
C MET A 1 8.68 -22.17 -15.93
N SER A 2 9.58 -21.24 -16.20
CA SER A 2 10.72 -20.92 -15.33
C SER A 2 10.26 -20.50 -13.93
N LYS A 3 10.75 -21.20 -12.88
CA LYS A 3 10.44 -20.93 -11.45
C LYS A 3 10.69 -19.47 -11.02
N TYR A 4 11.45 -18.72 -11.83
CA TYR A 4 11.81 -17.33 -11.57
C TYR A 4 10.71 -16.30 -11.90
N LEU A 5 9.65 -16.68 -12.64
CA LEU A 5 8.50 -15.79 -12.90
C LEU A 5 7.45 -15.79 -11.77
N LEU A 6 7.55 -16.71 -10.82
CA LEU A 6 6.62 -16.85 -9.70
C LEU A 6 7.24 -16.27 -8.41
N ASN A 7 7.26 -14.95 -8.33
CA ASN A 7 7.66 -14.22 -7.12
C ASN A 7 6.48 -13.41 -6.57
N CYS A 8 6.62 -12.93 -5.34
CA CYS A 8 5.54 -12.21 -4.67
C CYS A 8 5.23 -10.85 -5.31
N PHE A 9 6.02 -10.35 -6.27
CA PHE A 9 5.70 -9.14 -7.02
C PHE A 9 4.36 -9.25 -7.76
N LEU A 10 3.96 -10.46 -8.15
CA LEU A 10 2.64 -10.72 -8.74
C LEU A 10 1.49 -10.26 -7.83
N LEU A 11 1.70 -10.27 -6.50
CA LEU A 11 0.72 -9.81 -5.52
C LEU A 11 0.69 -8.28 -5.38
N VAL A 12 1.65 -7.56 -5.95
CA VAL A 12 1.63 -6.09 -6.01
C VAL A 12 0.87 -5.60 -7.25
N LEU A 13 0.84 -6.40 -8.34
CA LEU A 13 0.20 -6.01 -9.60
C LEU A 13 -1.26 -5.55 -9.47
N PRO A 14 -2.14 -6.20 -8.67
CA PRO A 14 -3.51 -5.72 -8.49
C PRO A 14 -3.58 -4.28 -7.96
N LEU A 15 -2.63 -3.88 -7.10
CA LEU A 15 -2.56 -2.51 -6.59
C LEU A 15 -2.21 -1.51 -7.68
N PHE A 16 -1.24 -1.83 -8.53
CA PHE A 16 -0.86 -0.96 -9.64
C PHE A 16 -1.97 -0.83 -10.67
N ILE A 17 -2.59 -1.95 -11.05
CA ILE A 17 -3.72 -1.94 -11.98
C ILE A 17 -4.85 -1.07 -11.43
N TRP A 18 -5.18 -1.23 -10.15
CA TRP A 18 -6.21 -0.44 -9.48
C TRP A 18 -5.89 1.06 -9.47
N ASN A 19 -4.67 1.42 -9.05
CA ASN A 19 -4.25 2.83 -8.96
C ASN A 19 -4.18 3.50 -10.34
N ILE A 20 -3.72 2.79 -11.37
CA ILE A 20 -3.67 3.32 -12.75
C ILE A 20 -5.09 3.49 -13.30
N ALA A 21 -5.96 2.50 -13.12
CA ALA A 21 -7.34 2.55 -13.62
C ALA A 21 -8.15 3.69 -12.99
N LEU A 22 -7.92 3.96 -11.70
CA LEU A 22 -8.69 4.96 -10.95
C LEU A 22 -8.04 6.35 -10.87
N TYR A 23 -6.81 6.51 -11.35
CA TYR A 23 -6.06 7.76 -11.25
C TYR A 23 -6.84 9.00 -11.70
N LYS A 24 -7.59 8.89 -12.81
CA LYS A 24 -8.38 10.00 -13.38
C LYS A 24 -9.63 10.37 -12.56
N TYR A 25 -10.05 9.51 -11.64
CA TYR A 25 -11.25 9.68 -10.83
C TYR A 25 -10.95 10.10 -9.39
N LEU A 26 -9.67 10.29 -9.05
CA LEU A 26 -9.26 10.69 -7.71
C LEU A 26 -9.81 12.08 -7.36
N PRO A 27 -10.33 12.29 -6.13
CA PRO A 27 -10.83 13.59 -5.72
C PRO A 27 -9.67 14.56 -5.48
N LYS A 28 -9.98 15.87 -5.45
CA LYS A 28 -9.00 16.96 -5.37
C LYS A 28 -7.98 16.81 -4.23
N GLY A 29 -8.38 16.21 -3.11
CA GLY A 29 -7.50 15.97 -1.96
C GLY A 29 -6.29 15.08 -2.27
N TYR A 30 -6.32 14.30 -3.35
CA TYR A 30 -5.21 13.42 -3.77
C TYR A 30 -4.53 13.86 -5.08
N THR A 31 -5.06 14.88 -5.76
CA THR A 31 -4.54 15.34 -7.06
C THR A 31 -4.07 16.80 -7.06
N SER A 32 -4.49 17.59 -6.08
CA SER A 32 -4.12 19.00 -6.00
C SER A 32 -2.71 19.15 -5.47
N LYS A 33 -1.88 19.91 -6.19
CA LYS A 33 -0.51 20.22 -5.79
C LYS A 33 -0.47 20.95 -4.45
N ASP A 34 -1.39 21.88 -4.22
CA ASP A 34 -1.45 22.69 -3.00
C ASP A 34 -1.96 21.90 -1.78
N ILE A 35 -2.41 20.66 -1.97
CA ILE A 35 -2.96 19.83 -0.90
C ILE A 35 -2.07 18.62 -0.66
N TRP A 36 -1.86 17.84 -1.73
CA TRP A 36 -1.12 16.58 -1.68
C TRP A 36 0.39 16.81 -1.72
N ASP A 37 0.86 17.72 -2.58
CA ASP A 37 2.30 17.96 -2.74
C ASP A 37 2.84 19.04 -1.78
N ASP A 38 1.98 19.76 -1.07
CA ASP A 38 2.36 20.75 -0.05
C ASP A 38 2.76 20.09 1.27
N ILE A 39 3.83 19.29 1.20
CA ILE A 39 4.41 18.55 2.33
C ILE A 39 5.92 18.79 2.42
N PRO A 40 6.53 18.56 3.60
CA PRO A 40 7.97 18.69 3.75
C PRO A 40 8.74 17.81 2.76
N PHE A 41 9.75 18.39 2.10
CA PHE A 41 10.55 17.71 1.07
C PHE A 41 11.16 16.38 1.56
N TRP A 42 11.64 16.33 2.81
CA TRP A 42 12.19 15.12 3.41
C TRP A 42 11.16 13.99 3.48
N LEU A 43 9.89 14.31 3.72
CA LEU A 43 8.81 13.34 3.82
C LEU A 43 8.51 12.73 2.45
N ASN A 44 8.39 13.59 1.44
CA ASN A 44 8.16 13.17 0.06
C ASN A 44 9.28 12.23 -0.46
N ILE A 45 10.55 12.59 -0.23
CA ILE A 45 11.69 11.72 -0.61
C ILE A 45 11.62 10.39 0.13
N THR A 46 11.49 10.45 1.46
CA THR A 46 11.52 9.26 2.32
C THR A 46 10.43 8.28 1.90
N GLU A 47 9.22 8.79 1.66
CA GLU A 47 8.11 7.97 1.20
C GLU A 47 8.39 7.32 -0.15
N ASN A 48 8.87 8.06 -1.15
CA ASN A 48 9.07 7.50 -2.48
C ASN A 48 10.19 6.45 -2.49
N ILE A 49 11.27 6.65 -1.73
CA ILE A 49 12.32 5.64 -1.55
C ILE A 49 11.74 4.38 -0.92
N LEU A 50 11.00 4.52 0.19
CA LEU A 50 10.38 3.39 0.88
C LEU A 50 9.33 2.69 0.01
N ARG A 51 8.56 3.44 -0.79
CA ARG A 51 7.58 2.92 -1.73
C ARG A 51 8.24 2.03 -2.77
N VAL A 52 9.34 2.49 -3.38
CA VAL A 52 10.11 1.70 -4.34
C VAL A 52 10.65 0.44 -3.68
N ILE A 53 11.20 0.54 -2.47
CA ILE A 53 11.69 -0.62 -1.72
C ILE A 53 10.54 -1.61 -1.50
N VAL A 54 9.43 -1.21 -0.87
CA VAL A 54 8.31 -2.12 -0.52
C VAL A 54 7.63 -2.71 -1.74
N PHE A 55 7.57 -2.00 -2.87
CA PHE A 55 6.95 -2.54 -4.08
C PHE A 55 7.87 -3.44 -4.90
N LEU A 56 9.19 -3.21 -4.89
CA LEU A 56 10.13 -4.03 -5.66
C LEU A 56 10.72 -5.18 -4.85
N PHE A 57 10.79 -5.08 -3.52
CA PHE A 57 11.31 -6.15 -2.65
C PHE A 57 10.63 -7.52 -2.86
N PRO A 58 9.31 -7.61 -3.11
CA PRO A 58 8.64 -8.87 -3.44
C PRO A 58 9.18 -9.58 -4.69
N LEU A 59 9.96 -8.92 -5.56
CA LEU A 59 10.70 -9.58 -6.64
C LEU A 59 11.72 -10.59 -6.12
N LEU A 60 12.24 -10.38 -4.91
CA LEU A 60 13.21 -11.27 -4.26
C LEU A 60 12.51 -12.40 -3.49
N MET A 61 11.21 -12.29 -3.22
CA MET A 61 10.45 -13.22 -2.39
C MET A 61 9.79 -14.30 -3.24
N VAL A 62 9.97 -15.56 -2.86
CA VAL A 62 9.40 -16.72 -3.57
C VAL A 62 7.90 -16.80 -3.29
N LEU A 63 7.10 -16.90 -4.36
CA LEU A 63 5.67 -17.14 -4.24
C LEU A 63 5.41 -18.62 -3.96
N SER A 64 4.88 -18.94 -2.79
CA SER A 64 4.57 -20.32 -2.39
C SER A 64 3.36 -20.39 -1.47
N PHE A 65 2.60 -21.47 -1.57
CA PHE A 65 1.36 -21.73 -0.80
C PHE A 65 1.41 -23.09 -0.08
N GLN A 66 2.62 -23.60 0.19
CA GLN A 66 2.81 -24.95 0.71
C GLN A 66 2.48 -25.03 2.21
N SER A 67 2.83 -24.02 3.00
CA SER A 67 2.61 -24.03 4.45
C SER A 67 1.25 -23.46 4.86
N LYS A 68 0.78 -23.81 6.08
CA LYS A 68 -0.44 -23.24 6.67
C LYS A 68 -0.35 -21.71 6.76
N THR A 69 0.79 -21.17 7.17
CA THR A 69 1.03 -19.72 7.28
C THR A 69 0.85 -19.01 5.94
N GLN A 70 1.34 -19.60 4.84
CA GLN A 70 1.19 -19.00 3.51
C GLN A 70 -0.26 -18.99 3.04
N LYS A 71 -1.03 -20.03 3.35
CA LYS A 71 -2.47 -20.07 3.03
C LYS A 71 -3.26 -19.03 3.83
N ILE A 72 -2.95 -18.87 5.11
CA ILE A 72 -3.52 -17.79 5.93
C ILE A 72 -3.11 -16.42 5.36
N GLY A 73 -1.85 -16.27 4.97
CA GLY A 73 -1.34 -15.06 4.31
C GLY A 73 -2.12 -14.69 3.05
N LEU A 74 -2.51 -15.68 2.25
CA LEU A 74 -3.38 -15.46 1.08
C LEU A 74 -4.77 -14.93 1.47
N VAL A 75 -5.39 -15.51 2.51
CA VAL A 75 -6.69 -15.02 3.01
C VAL A 75 -6.57 -13.58 3.53
N VAL A 76 -5.52 -13.29 4.31
CA VAL A 76 -5.22 -11.94 4.81
C VAL A 76 -5.03 -10.98 3.66
N TYR A 77 -4.24 -11.35 2.65
CA TYR A 77 -3.99 -10.56 1.46
C TYR A 77 -5.28 -10.25 0.68
N LEU A 78 -6.12 -11.26 0.43
CA LEU A 78 -7.37 -11.08 -0.32
C LEU A 78 -8.37 -10.20 0.45
N ALA A 79 -8.52 -10.41 1.76
CA ALA A 79 -9.36 -9.56 2.59
C ALA A 79 -8.84 -8.11 2.61
N ALA A 80 -7.52 -7.93 2.72
CA ALA A 80 -6.89 -6.62 2.71
C ALA A 80 -7.06 -5.90 1.37
N LEU A 81 -6.95 -6.60 0.24
CA LEU A 81 -7.24 -6.04 -1.09
C LEU A 81 -8.66 -5.52 -1.19
N LEU A 82 -9.65 -6.29 -0.71
CA LEU A 82 -11.04 -5.85 -0.73
C LEU A 82 -11.25 -4.59 0.10
N ILE A 83 -10.68 -4.55 1.32
CA ILE A 83 -10.74 -3.36 2.19
C ILE A 83 -10.09 -2.15 1.51
N TYR A 84 -8.91 -2.34 0.93
CA TYR A 84 -8.18 -1.30 0.21
C TYR A 84 -8.97 -0.76 -0.99
N PHE A 85 -9.53 -1.64 -1.83
CA PHE A 85 -10.36 -1.24 -2.98
C PHE A 85 -11.63 -0.51 -2.55
N LEU A 86 -12.31 -0.99 -1.51
CA LEU A 86 -13.48 -0.32 -0.94
C LEU A 86 -13.11 1.07 -0.41
N SER A 87 -11.95 1.23 0.23
CA SER A 87 -11.50 2.53 0.71
C SER A 87 -11.37 3.56 -0.43
N TRP A 88 -10.85 3.14 -1.59
CA TRP A 88 -10.79 3.99 -2.79
C TRP A 88 -12.16 4.27 -3.39
N ILE A 89 -13.04 3.27 -3.48
CA ILE A 89 -14.40 3.44 -4.00
C ILE A 89 -15.16 4.48 -3.18
N LEU A 90 -15.05 4.41 -1.85
CA LEU A 90 -15.69 5.39 -0.96
C LEU A 90 -15.13 6.80 -1.16
N GLN A 91 -13.82 6.93 -1.37
CA GLN A 91 -13.20 8.23 -1.65
C GLN A 91 -13.65 8.81 -3.00
N ILE A 92 -13.77 7.98 -4.03
CA ILE A 92 -14.08 8.42 -5.40
C ILE A 92 -15.58 8.71 -5.58
N TYR A 93 -16.44 7.76 -5.22
CA TYR A 93 -17.88 7.86 -5.50
C TYR A 93 -18.68 8.52 -4.37
N PHE A 94 -18.13 8.54 -3.15
CA PHE A 94 -18.79 9.09 -1.97
C PHE A 94 -17.89 10.12 -1.27
N SER A 95 -17.20 10.96 -2.06
CA SER A 95 -16.23 11.97 -1.59
C SER A 95 -16.81 12.94 -0.55
N ASP A 96 -18.12 13.23 -0.63
CA ASP A 96 -18.81 14.13 0.30
C ASP A 96 -19.42 13.45 1.52
N SER A 97 -19.27 12.13 1.65
CA SER A 97 -19.80 11.39 2.79
C SER A 97 -19.09 11.75 4.10
N LEU A 98 -19.77 11.54 5.23
CA LEU A 98 -19.18 11.68 6.57
C LEU A 98 -17.92 10.80 6.74
N TRP A 99 -17.91 9.64 6.11
CA TRP A 99 -16.75 8.76 6.08
C TRP A 99 -15.59 9.42 5.34
N SER A 100 -15.77 9.79 4.06
CA SER A 100 -14.68 10.27 3.21
C SER A 100 -14.12 11.62 3.66
N ARG A 101 -14.95 12.46 4.30
CA ARG A 101 -14.54 13.73 4.93
C ARG A 101 -13.94 13.58 6.33
N SER A 102 -14.01 12.41 6.94
CA SER A 102 -13.35 12.14 8.22
C SER A 102 -11.87 11.87 8.02
N LEU A 103 -11.07 12.15 9.05
CA LEU A 103 -9.63 11.86 9.04
C LEU A 103 -9.36 10.37 8.75
N ILE A 104 -10.09 9.48 9.41
CA ILE A 104 -9.92 8.03 9.28
C ILE A 104 -10.29 7.59 7.86
N GLY A 105 -11.43 8.04 7.32
CA GLY A 105 -11.85 7.65 5.98
C GLY A 105 -10.92 8.18 4.89
N PHE A 106 -10.45 9.43 5.00
CA PHE A 106 -9.48 10.02 4.07
C PHE A 106 -8.15 9.25 4.04
N MET A 107 -7.65 8.85 5.21
CA MET A 107 -6.39 8.12 5.32
C MET A 107 -6.51 6.62 5.05
N ALA A 108 -7.74 6.10 4.89
CA ALA A 108 -8.00 4.67 4.72
C ALA A 108 -7.20 4.02 3.57
N PRO A 109 -7.11 4.61 2.36
CA PRO A 109 -6.26 4.04 1.31
C PRO A 109 -4.78 3.96 1.68
N ALA A 110 -4.28 4.82 2.59
CA ALA A 110 -2.90 4.80 3.03
C ALA A 110 -2.64 3.69 4.07
N TYR A 111 -3.33 3.74 5.22
CA TYR A 111 -3.00 2.82 6.33
C TYR A 111 -3.44 1.38 6.06
N THR A 112 -4.47 1.15 5.25
CA THR A 112 -4.96 -0.22 4.97
C THR A 112 -3.95 -1.06 4.18
N THR A 113 -2.99 -0.42 3.51
CA THR A 113 -1.92 -1.11 2.78
C THR A 113 -1.06 -2.01 3.66
N ILE A 114 -0.98 -1.76 4.98
CA ILE A 114 -0.22 -2.63 5.89
C ILE A 114 -0.74 -4.06 5.87
N PHE A 115 -2.05 -4.26 5.78
CA PHE A 115 -2.64 -5.60 5.78
C PHE A 115 -2.28 -6.36 4.50
N ILE A 116 -2.14 -5.65 3.38
CA ILE A 116 -1.68 -6.23 2.12
C ILE A 116 -0.23 -6.68 2.26
N PHE A 117 0.64 -5.82 2.80
CA PHE A 117 2.04 -6.16 3.00
C PHE A 117 2.26 -7.26 4.02
N ILE A 118 1.44 -7.33 5.08
CA ILE A 118 1.41 -8.48 6.01
C ILE A 118 1.09 -9.77 5.25
N GLY A 119 0.05 -9.76 4.42
CA GLY A 119 -0.31 -10.92 3.60
C GLY A 119 0.84 -11.38 2.70
N ILE A 120 1.50 -10.43 2.02
CA ILE A 120 2.69 -10.71 1.19
C ILE A 120 3.84 -11.27 2.04
N ALA A 121 4.13 -10.69 3.21
CA ALA A 121 5.18 -11.15 4.12
C ALA A 121 4.93 -12.59 4.60
N MET A 122 3.67 -12.95 4.87
CA MET A 122 3.30 -14.30 5.29
C MET A 122 3.43 -15.33 4.15
N ILE A 123 3.21 -14.91 2.90
CA ILE A 123 3.35 -15.76 1.71
C ILE A 123 4.84 -15.97 1.37
N GLY A 124 5.61 -14.88 1.28
CA GLY A 124 7.01 -14.89 0.86
C GLY A 124 8.00 -15.13 2.00
N THR A 125 8.02 -16.34 2.55
CA THR A 125 8.94 -16.71 3.66
C THR A 125 10.35 -17.07 3.18
N GLN A 126 10.53 -17.32 1.89
CA GLN A 126 11.80 -17.69 1.26
C GLN A 126 12.21 -16.64 0.22
N SER A 127 13.52 -16.50 0.01
CA SER A 127 14.09 -15.56 -0.94
C SER A 127 14.75 -16.32 -2.11
N ILE A 128 14.71 -15.72 -3.30
CA ILE A 128 15.38 -16.23 -4.50
C ILE A 128 16.90 -16.14 -4.36
N ILE A 129 17.38 -15.11 -3.67
CA ILE A 129 18.78 -14.94 -3.25
C ILE A 129 18.93 -15.23 -1.76
N LEU A 130 20.15 -15.44 -1.27
CA LEU A 130 20.42 -15.87 0.11
C LEU A 130 20.25 -14.71 1.13
N ILE A 131 19.01 -14.22 1.31
CA ILE A 131 18.65 -13.23 2.33
C ILE A 131 17.99 -13.97 3.51
N PRO A 132 18.66 -14.05 4.68
CA PRO A 132 18.05 -14.63 5.86
C PRO A 132 16.88 -13.75 6.34
N ARG A 133 15.80 -14.39 6.80
CA ARG A 133 14.62 -13.70 7.38
C ARG A 133 14.00 -12.65 6.45
N VAL A 134 13.95 -12.94 5.14
CA VAL A 134 13.42 -12.03 4.10
C VAL A 134 12.05 -11.44 4.43
N SER A 135 11.13 -12.26 4.97
CA SER A 135 9.80 -11.82 5.39
C SER A 135 9.83 -10.80 6.54
N LEU A 136 10.75 -10.95 7.50
CA LEU A 136 10.93 -9.99 8.59
C LEU A 136 11.48 -8.66 8.08
N ILE A 137 12.46 -8.70 7.18
CA ILE A 137 13.02 -7.48 6.57
C ILE A 137 11.91 -6.75 5.81
N TYR A 138 11.12 -7.50 5.03
CA TYR A 138 10.01 -6.94 4.27
C TYR A 138 8.94 -6.30 5.16
N ILE A 139 8.52 -6.95 6.25
CA ILE A 139 7.50 -6.38 7.14
C ILE A 139 8.00 -5.13 7.87
N LEU A 140 9.28 -5.09 8.28
CA LEU A 140 9.85 -3.88 8.90
C LEU A 140 9.91 -2.71 7.92
N ALA A 141 10.34 -2.95 6.68
CA ALA A 141 10.32 -1.94 5.63
C ALA A 141 8.88 -1.47 5.33
N SER A 142 7.92 -2.40 5.33
CA SER A 142 6.51 -2.11 5.11
C SER A 142 5.90 -1.28 6.24
N ILE A 143 6.19 -1.59 7.51
CA ILE A 143 5.74 -0.80 8.66
C ILE A 143 6.26 0.63 8.57
N LEU A 144 7.55 0.79 8.26
CA LEU A 144 8.17 2.11 8.10
C LEU A 144 7.52 2.88 6.95
N PHE A 145 7.36 2.25 5.77
CA PHE A 145 6.67 2.84 4.63
C PHE A 145 5.26 3.28 4.96
N VAL A 146 4.43 2.39 5.53
CA VAL A 146 3.03 2.71 5.82
C VAL A 146 2.92 3.82 6.86
N SER A 147 3.82 3.85 7.85
CA SER A 147 3.83 4.92 8.86
C SER A 147 4.08 6.29 8.20
N ILE A 148 5.09 6.36 7.32
CA ILE A 148 5.43 7.57 6.57
C ILE A 148 4.31 7.96 5.59
N HIS A 149 3.80 7.01 4.82
CA HIS A 149 2.72 7.23 3.84
C HIS A 149 1.41 7.67 4.51
N THR A 150 1.10 7.09 5.68
CA THR A 150 -0.06 7.49 6.48
C THR A 150 0.13 8.89 7.05
N TYR A 151 1.35 9.24 7.48
CA TYR A 151 1.65 10.59 7.96
C TYR A 151 1.58 11.64 6.84
N HIS A 152 2.05 11.34 5.63
CA HIS A 152 1.79 12.20 4.47
C HIS A 152 0.28 12.37 4.26
N SER A 153 -0.49 11.28 4.19
CA SER A 153 -1.95 11.38 4.02
C SER A 153 -2.62 12.21 5.14
N TYR A 154 -2.11 12.14 6.37
CA TYR A 154 -2.54 13.02 7.46
C TYR A 154 -2.27 14.50 7.15
N LEU A 155 -1.07 14.87 6.70
CA LEU A 155 -0.76 16.25 6.33
C LEU A 155 -1.62 16.73 5.17
N ALA A 156 -1.81 15.90 4.13
CA ALA A 156 -2.69 16.22 3.01
C ALA A 156 -4.14 16.45 3.46
N TYR A 157 -4.63 15.70 4.46
CA TYR A 157 -5.93 15.97 5.06
C TYR A 157 -6.00 17.33 5.77
N ILE A 158 -4.96 17.67 6.54
CA ILE A 158 -4.89 18.98 7.22
C ILE A 158 -4.89 20.11 6.20
N ASN A 159 -4.13 20.00 5.12
CA ASN A 159 -4.11 20.97 4.03
C ASN A 159 -5.49 21.08 3.37
N LEU A 160 -6.13 19.94 3.05
CA LEU A 160 -7.47 19.91 2.47
C LEU A 160 -8.49 20.67 3.33
N ARG A 161 -8.42 20.52 4.66
CA ARG A 161 -9.31 21.21 5.62
C ARG A 161 -9.12 22.72 5.67
N GLN A 162 -8.03 23.27 5.15
CA GLN A 162 -7.82 24.71 5.03
C GLN A 162 -8.47 25.29 3.77
N HIS A 163 -8.86 24.44 2.81
CA HIS A 163 -9.44 24.82 1.52
C HIS A 163 -10.96 24.55 1.40
N ILE A 164 -11.59 24.03 2.45
CA ILE A 164 -13.04 23.76 2.56
C ILE A 164 -13.62 24.67 3.65
#